data_AF-A0A1V9FES1-F1
#
_entry.id   AF-A0A1V9FES1-F1
#
_cell.length_a   1.000
_cell.length_b   1.000
_cell.length_c   1.000
_cell.angle_alpha   90.00
_cell.angle_beta   90.00
_cell.angle_gamma   90.00
#
_symmetry.space_group_name_H-M   'P 1'
#
loop_
_entity.id
_entity.type
_entity.pdbx_description
1 polymer ?
#
loop_
_entity_poly.entity_id
_entity_poly.type
_entity_poly.pdbx_seq_one_letter_code
_entity_poly.pdbx_strand_id
1 'polypeptide(L)'
;MKLIPILLIFNIILLSCKKDKVSGGETVEIYLLKTSQTVPGKCQIDAAASSIQDTPEITNDDILEYSQIAREFKLSAIAIQKVKAFHDFTPFAVTVDRKVIYYGFFKPGISSSSCTNSITMDISLSSGNKIVLRLGYPAAIDDAGFDDQRNNSWLLGTLEKQGKLRP
;
A
#
# COMPACT_ATOMS: atom_id res chain seq x y z
N MET A 1 16.56 8.07 -72.42
CA MET A 1 15.42 8.39 -71.52
C MET A 1 15.66 7.67 -70.20
N LYS A 2 15.85 8.40 -69.10
CA LYS A 2 16.18 7.84 -67.78
C LYS A 2 14.88 7.49 -67.04
N LEU A 3 14.74 6.24 -66.61
CA LEU A 3 13.65 5.74 -65.77
C LEU A 3 13.92 6.14 -64.31
N ILE A 4 12.98 6.85 -63.69
CA ILE A 4 13.01 7.25 -62.28
C ILE A 4 12.22 6.20 -61.48
N PRO A 5 12.78 5.60 -60.42
CA PRO A 5 12.02 4.69 -59.57
C PRO A 5 11.17 5.50 -58.56
N ILE A 6 9.88 5.19 -58.51
CA ILE A 6 8.91 5.74 -57.55
C ILE A 6 9.12 5.03 -56.21
N LEU A 7 9.57 5.77 -55.20
CA LEU A 7 9.71 5.31 -53.83
C LEU A 7 8.34 5.39 -53.13
N LEU A 8 7.68 4.25 -52.94
CA LEU A 8 6.38 4.16 -52.27
C LEU A 8 6.60 4.03 -50.76
N ILE A 9 6.52 5.15 -50.03
CA ILE A 9 6.67 5.19 -48.57
C ILE A 9 5.34 4.75 -47.93
N PHE A 10 5.34 3.53 -47.41
CA PHE A 10 4.23 2.96 -46.64
C PHE A 10 4.27 3.55 -45.22
N ASN A 11 3.47 4.59 -44.97
CA ASN A 11 3.26 5.13 -43.62
C ASN A 11 2.42 4.13 -42.81
N ILE A 12 3.08 3.25 -42.07
CA ILE A 12 2.44 2.43 -41.03
C ILE A 12 2.09 3.37 -39.89
N ILE A 13 0.82 3.76 -39.84
CA ILE A 13 0.22 4.49 -38.74
C ILE A 13 0.29 3.56 -37.53
N LEU A 14 1.23 3.82 -36.62
CA LEU A 14 1.22 3.24 -35.29
C LEU A 14 -0.09 3.64 -34.62
N LEU A 15 -1.03 2.70 -34.54
CA LEU A 15 -2.15 2.71 -33.62
C LEU A 15 -1.56 2.72 -32.20
N SER A 16 -1.18 3.91 -31.74
CA SER A 16 -0.98 4.19 -30.34
C SER A 16 -2.35 4.02 -29.69
N CYS A 17 -2.59 2.84 -29.12
CA CYS A 17 -3.60 2.65 -28.10
C CYS A 17 -3.32 3.69 -27.03
N LYS A 18 -4.05 4.82 -27.10
CA LYS A 18 -4.27 5.65 -25.92
C LYS A 18 -5.02 4.76 -24.95
N LYS A 19 -4.27 4.10 -24.06
CA LYS A 19 -4.80 3.62 -22.80
C LYS A 19 -5.35 4.88 -22.15
N ASP A 20 -6.68 5.02 -22.17
CA ASP A 20 -7.35 6.12 -21.50
C ASP A 20 -6.74 6.21 -20.11
N LYS A 21 -6.21 7.40 -19.80
CA LYS A 21 -5.79 7.72 -18.45
C LYS A 21 -7.05 7.57 -17.61
N VAL A 22 -7.12 6.44 -16.90
CA VAL A 22 -7.99 6.29 -15.74
C VAL A 22 -7.79 7.58 -14.95
N SER A 23 -8.86 8.36 -14.84
CA SER A 23 -8.86 9.64 -14.14
C SER A 23 -8.20 9.46 -12.78
N GLY A 24 -7.31 10.39 -12.40
CA GLY A 24 -6.48 10.31 -11.19
C GLY A 24 -7.26 10.41 -9.87
N GLY A 25 -8.13 9.46 -9.62
CA GLY A 25 -8.83 9.23 -8.37
C GLY A 25 -9.18 7.74 -8.29
N GLU A 26 -9.07 7.18 -7.11
CA GLU A 26 -9.22 5.79 -6.70
C GLU A 26 -7.94 4.93 -6.73
N THR A 27 -6.76 5.42 -6.30
CA THR A 27 -5.59 4.56 -6.03
C THR A 27 -5.44 4.22 -4.55
N VAL A 28 -5.10 2.96 -4.25
CA VAL A 28 -4.71 2.51 -2.90
C VAL A 28 -3.21 2.31 -2.87
N GLU A 29 -2.54 2.95 -1.91
CA GLU A 29 -1.07 2.96 -1.86
C GLU A 29 -0.57 2.94 -0.41
N ILE A 30 0.63 2.40 -0.21
CA ILE A 30 1.32 2.42 1.08
C ILE A 30 2.54 3.32 0.99
N TYR A 31 2.57 4.34 1.83
CA TYR A 31 3.67 5.30 1.93
C TYR A 31 4.45 5.05 3.22
N LEU A 32 5.76 5.25 3.17
CA LEU A 32 6.54 5.49 4.38
C LEU A 32 6.36 6.95 4.82
N LEU A 33 6.64 7.24 6.09
CA LEU A 33 6.58 8.61 6.60
C LEU A 33 7.91 9.35 6.37
N LYS A 34 7.80 10.62 5.95
CA LYS A 34 8.93 11.56 5.85
C LYS A 34 9.26 12.13 7.23
N THR A 35 8.22 12.50 7.98
CA THR A 35 8.31 12.86 9.39
C THR A 35 7.32 12.01 10.16
N SER A 36 7.77 11.44 11.27
CA SER A 36 6.92 10.67 12.17
C SER A 36 7.14 11.14 13.60
N GLN A 37 6.03 11.38 14.29
CA GLN A 37 6.01 11.52 15.74
C GLN A 37 4.95 10.59 16.29
N THR A 38 5.16 10.12 17.51
CA THR A 38 4.17 9.34 18.23
C THR A 38 3.42 10.20 19.23
N VAL A 39 2.15 9.88 19.47
CA VAL A 39 1.42 10.42 20.62
C VAL A 39 2.20 10.07 21.90
N PRO A 40 2.47 11.04 22.80
CA PRO A 40 3.23 10.78 24.02
C PRO A 40 2.69 9.60 24.83
N GLY A 41 3.58 8.67 25.19
CA GLY A 41 3.24 7.47 25.96
C GLY A 41 2.47 6.39 25.20
N LYS A 42 2.25 6.56 23.88
CA LYS A 42 1.55 5.58 23.05
C LYS A 42 2.39 5.18 21.85
N CYS A 43 2.35 3.90 21.50
CA CYS A 43 2.82 3.46 20.19
C CYS A 43 1.75 3.78 19.14
N GLN A 44 1.55 5.05 18.82
CA GLN A 44 0.52 5.52 17.89
C GLN A 44 1.08 6.74 17.14
N ILE A 45 0.96 6.78 15.83
CA ILE A 45 1.40 7.93 15.04
C ILE A 45 0.50 9.15 15.32
N ASP A 46 1.12 10.29 15.61
CA ASP A 46 0.43 11.57 15.68
C ASP A 46 0.27 12.12 14.25
N ALA A 47 -0.97 12.06 13.75
CA ALA A 47 -1.31 12.49 12.39
C ALA A 47 -1.05 13.99 12.17
N ALA A 48 -1.16 14.84 13.20
CA ALA A 48 -0.98 16.28 13.06
C ALA A 48 0.51 16.68 12.92
N ALA A 49 1.40 15.85 13.47
CA ALA A 49 2.86 16.07 13.45
C ALA A 49 3.59 15.21 12.39
N SER A 50 2.85 14.43 11.60
CA SER A 50 3.43 13.45 10.67
C SER A 50 3.09 13.76 9.22
N SER A 51 3.99 13.40 8.32
CA SER A 51 3.79 13.57 6.87
C SER A 51 4.28 12.34 6.11
N ILE A 52 3.55 11.95 5.07
CA ILE A 52 3.93 10.85 4.17
C ILE A 52 5.03 11.31 3.20
N GLN A 53 5.81 10.36 2.69
CA GLN A 53 6.77 10.63 1.61
C GLN A 53 6.09 11.07 0.31
N ASP A 54 6.87 11.60 -0.63
CA ASP A 54 6.36 12.09 -1.91
C ASP A 54 5.98 10.96 -2.89
N THR A 55 6.62 9.81 -2.75
CA THR A 55 6.39 8.62 -3.57
C THR A 55 5.91 7.46 -2.70
N PRO A 56 4.96 6.64 -3.17
CA PRO A 56 4.54 5.45 -2.46
C PRO A 56 5.66 4.42 -2.46
N GLU A 57 5.82 3.72 -1.34
CA GLU A 57 6.72 2.58 -1.23
C GLU A 57 6.09 1.36 -1.92
N ILE A 58 4.79 1.17 -1.70
CA ILE A 58 3.97 0.15 -2.36
C ILE A 58 2.90 0.88 -3.18
N THR A 59 3.00 0.75 -4.51
CA THR A 59 2.06 1.39 -5.45
C THR A 59 0.73 0.64 -5.50
N ASN A 60 -0.27 1.24 -6.14
CA ASN A 60 -1.53 0.55 -6.38
C ASN A 60 -1.35 -0.75 -7.19
N ASP A 61 -0.50 -0.73 -8.22
CA ASP A 61 -0.24 -1.89 -9.08
C ASP A 61 0.52 -3.01 -8.35
N ASP A 62 1.24 -2.66 -7.28
CA ASP A 62 1.87 -3.63 -6.39
C ASP A 62 0.87 -4.39 -5.51
N ILE A 63 -0.31 -3.81 -5.25
CA ILE A 63 -1.38 -4.44 -4.49
C ILE A 63 -2.20 -5.32 -5.43
N LEU A 64 -2.15 -6.63 -5.21
CA LEU A 64 -2.86 -7.61 -6.03
C LEU A 64 -4.24 -7.90 -5.46
N GLU A 65 -4.33 -8.10 -4.14
CA GLU A 65 -5.58 -8.42 -3.45
C GLU A 65 -5.55 -7.88 -2.02
N TYR A 66 -6.71 -7.60 -1.44
CA TYR A 66 -6.90 -7.35 -0.02
C TYR A 66 -7.99 -8.28 0.53
N SER A 67 -7.68 -9.07 1.56
CA SER A 67 -8.67 -9.85 2.28
C SER A 67 -9.23 -9.02 3.42
N GLN A 68 -10.55 -8.79 3.37
CA GLN A 68 -11.27 -8.13 4.43
C GLN A 68 -11.18 -8.98 5.71
N ILE A 69 -11.64 -10.23 5.70
CA ILE A 69 -11.63 -11.08 6.91
C ILE A 69 -10.22 -11.22 7.51
N ALA A 70 -9.20 -11.51 6.69
CA ALA A 70 -7.86 -11.78 7.20
C ALA A 70 -7.05 -10.50 7.50
N ARG A 71 -7.50 -9.32 7.03
CA ARG A 71 -6.77 -8.04 7.09
C ARG A 71 -5.38 -8.14 6.44
N GLU A 72 -5.33 -8.80 5.28
CA GLU A 72 -4.10 -9.09 4.55
C GLU A 72 -4.07 -8.38 3.22
N PHE A 73 -2.93 -7.77 2.88
CA PHE A 73 -2.64 -7.43 1.48
C PHE A 73 -1.77 -8.52 0.86
N LYS A 74 -2.17 -8.97 -0.32
CA LYS A 74 -1.31 -9.76 -1.21
C LYS A 74 -0.59 -8.82 -2.16
N LEU A 75 0.73 -8.92 -2.19
CA LEU A 75 1.59 -8.00 -2.91
C LEU A 75 2.28 -8.68 -4.09
N SER A 76 2.73 -7.85 -5.04
CA SER A 76 3.66 -8.27 -6.09
C SER A 76 4.96 -8.80 -5.48
N ALA A 77 5.70 -9.62 -6.26
CA ALA A 77 6.98 -10.13 -5.81
C ALA A 77 8.01 -9.02 -5.53
N ILE A 78 7.96 -7.92 -6.28
CA ILE A 78 8.84 -6.76 -6.07
C ILE A 78 8.46 -6.04 -4.77
N ALA A 79 7.17 -5.80 -4.56
CA ALA A 79 6.66 -5.11 -3.39
C ALA A 79 6.93 -5.85 -2.08
N ILE A 80 6.81 -7.18 -2.06
CA ILE A 80 7.14 -7.92 -0.84
C ILE A 80 8.64 -7.86 -0.50
N GLN A 81 9.53 -7.73 -1.50
CA GLN A 81 10.96 -7.53 -1.23
C GLN A 81 11.24 -6.16 -0.62
N LYS A 82 10.48 -5.12 -1.00
CA LYS A 82 10.55 -3.81 -0.35
C LYS A 82 10.17 -3.91 1.13
N VAL A 83 9.05 -4.56 1.44
CA VAL A 83 8.60 -4.76 2.84
C VAL A 83 9.62 -5.58 3.65
N LYS A 84 10.25 -6.60 3.06
CA LYS A 84 11.32 -7.37 3.71
C LYS A 84 12.54 -6.54 4.12
N ALA A 85 12.77 -5.41 3.45
CA ALA A 85 13.85 -4.49 3.77
C ALA A 85 13.48 -3.50 4.89
N PHE A 86 12.23 -3.46 5.34
CA PHE A 86 11.83 -2.59 6.44
C PHE A 86 12.50 -3.03 7.74
N HIS A 87 12.97 -2.04 8.51
CA HIS A 87 13.44 -2.28 9.86
C HIS A 87 12.27 -2.28 10.84
N ASP A 88 12.43 -2.92 12.01
CA ASP A 88 11.45 -2.81 13.10
C ASP A 88 11.10 -1.33 13.37
N PHE A 89 9.84 -1.05 13.65
CA PHE A 89 9.30 0.29 13.86
C PHE A 89 9.29 1.22 12.63
N THR A 90 9.46 0.69 11.41
CA THR A 90 9.27 1.50 10.19
C THR A 90 7.83 2.05 10.12
N PRO A 91 7.60 3.37 10.17
CA PRO A 91 6.26 3.94 10.13
C PRO A 91 5.71 3.96 8.70
N PHE A 92 4.44 3.63 8.55
CA PHE A 92 3.75 3.66 7.26
C PHE A 92 2.36 4.29 7.35
N ALA A 93 1.82 4.66 6.20
CA ALA A 93 0.44 5.08 6.01
C ALA A 93 -0.18 4.32 4.83
N VAL A 94 -1.42 3.87 5.00
CA VAL A 94 -2.25 3.39 3.89
C VAL A 94 -3.16 4.54 3.46
N THR A 95 -3.21 4.77 2.16
CA THR A 95 -3.90 5.92 1.57
C THR A 95 -4.89 5.49 0.50
N VAL A 96 -5.90 6.33 0.31
CA VAL A 96 -6.71 6.37 -0.91
C VAL A 96 -6.54 7.75 -1.53
N ASP A 97 -6.09 7.82 -2.78
CA ASP A 97 -5.79 9.09 -3.46
C ASP A 97 -4.89 10.02 -2.65
N ARG A 98 -3.85 9.41 -2.05
CA ARG A 98 -2.87 10.09 -1.18
C ARG A 98 -3.49 10.70 0.10
N LYS A 99 -4.79 10.54 0.35
CA LYS A 99 -5.42 10.84 1.64
C LYS A 99 -5.21 9.64 2.57
N VAL A 100 -4.65 9.90 3.75
CA VAL A 100 -4.37 8.84 4.71
C VAL A 100 -5.68 8.29 5.28
N ILE A 101 -5.83 6.96 5.21
CA ILE A 101 -6.91 6.22 5.86
C ILE A 101 -6.48 5.81 7.26
N TYR A 102 -5.27 5.26 7.38
CA TYR A 102 -4.67 4.94 8.66
C TYR A 102 -3.15 4.89 8.60
N TYR A 103 -2.56 4.97 9.78
CA TYR A 103 -1.14 4.83 10.02
C TYR A 103 -0.82 3.51 10.71
N GLY A 104 0.42 3.08 10.63
CA GLY A 104 0.90 1.94 11.40
C GLY A 104 2.42 1.84 11.47
N PHE A 105 2.88 0.78 12.10
CA PHE A 105 4.29 0.43 12.18
C PHE A 105 4.54 -0.97 11.64
N PHE A 106 5.63 -1.14 10.88
CA PHE A 106 6.15 -2.47 10.60
C PHE A 106 6.71 -3.08 11.90
N LYS A 107 6.21 -4.26 12.23
CA LYS A 107 6.54 -5.05 13.42
C LYS A 107 6.81 -6.49 13.00
N PRO A 108 8.07 -6.85 12.68
CA PRO A 108 8.39 -8.21 12.32
C PRO A 108 8.15 -9.14 13.51
N GLY A 109 7.71 -10.38 13.28
CA GLY A 109 7.44 -11.36 14.34
C GLY A 109 8.60 -11.69 15.30
N ILE A 110 9.82 -11.23 15.00
CA ILE A 110 11.01 -11.34 15.85
C ILE A 110 11.31 -10.07 16.65
N SER A 111 10.46 -9.03 16.57
CA SER A 111 10.64 -7.78 17.32
C SER A 111 10.53 -8.05 18.81
N SER A 112 11.49 -7.50 19.57
CA SER A 112 11.52 -7.54 21.03
C SER A 112 10.73 -6.41 21.70
N SER A 113 10.20 -5.47 20.92
CA SER A 113 9.47 -4.30 21.44
C SER A 113 7.99 -4.38 21.13
N SER A 114 7.15 -4.10 22.14
CA SER A 114 5.70 -4.07 22.00
C SER A 114 5.23 -2.78 21.33
N CYS A 115 4.05 -2.84 20.74
CA CYS A 115 3.37 -1.68 20.18
C CYS A 115 1.87 -1.95 20.23
N THR A 116 1.21 -1.57 21.32
CA THR A 116 -0.19 -1.94 21.56
C THR A 116 -1.18 -0.97 20.90
N ASN A 117 -0.86 0.32 20.81
CA ASN A 117 -1.78 1.36 20.32
C ASN A 117 -1.64 1.69 18.82
N SER A 118 -1.33 0.69 17.97
CA SER A 118 -1.20 0.91 16.52
C SER A 118 -1.79 -0.24 15.72
N ILE A 119 -2.09 0.03 14.45
CA ILE A 119 -2.08 -1.00 13.42
C ILE A 119 -0.62 -1.40 13.20
N THR A 120 -0.35 -2.70 13.18
CA THR A 120 0.99 -3.25 12.96
C THR A 120 1.01 -4.07 11.68
N MET A 121 2.10 -4.00 10.93
CA MET A 121 2.32 -4.77 9.71
C MET A 121 3.42 -5.81 9.93
N ASP A 122 3.17 -7.04 9.53
CA ASP A 122 4.18 -8.10 9.46
C ASP A 122 4.05 -8.86 8.13
N ILE A 123 5.10 -9.58 7.73
CA ILE A 123 5.04 -10.51 6.62
C ILE A 123 4.38 -11.81 7.10
N SER A 124 3.44 -12.33 6.33
CA SER A 124 2.77 -13.59 6.68
C SER A 124 3.77 -14.75 6.69
N LEU A 125 3.98 -15.39 7.83
CA LEU A 125 4.82 -16.60 7.94
C LEU A 125 4.28 -17.76 7.09
N SER A 126 2.97 -17.78 6.84
CA SER A 126 2.31 -18.80 6.04
C SER A 126 2.36 -18.52 4.53
N SER A 127 2.74 -17.30 4.12
CA SER A 127 2.64 -16.86 2.74
C SER A 127 3.68 -15.78 2.43
N GLY A 128 4.68 -16.16 1.63
CA GLY A 128 5.84 -15.32 1.33
C GLY A 128 5.58 -14.07 0.47
N ASN A 129 4.33 -13.78 0.10
CA ASN A 129 3.91 -12.61 -0.67
C ASN A 129 2.73 -11.84 -0.05
N LYS A 130 2.43 -12.07 1.23
CA LYS A 130 1.38 -11.36 1.95
C LYS A 130 1.94 -10.58 3.13
N ILE A 131 1.33 -9.44 3.39
CA ILE A 131 1.49 -8.71 4.65
C ILE A 131 0.19 -8.82 5.45
N VAL A 132 0.31 -9.03 6.75
CA VAL A 132 -0.80 -9.13 7.69
C VAL A 132 -0.85 -7.86 8.51
N LEU A 133 -2.03 -7.26 8.63
CA LEU A 133 -2.26 -6.10 9.47
C LEU A 133 -3.00 -6.48 10.75
N ARG A 134 -2.39 -6.21 11.91
CA ARG A 134 -2.95 -6.53 13.24
C ARG A 134 -3.24 -5.25 14.03
N LEU A 135 -4.07 -5.36 15.06
CA LEU A 135 -4.18 -4.33 16.09
C LEU A 135 -3.21 -4.72 17.20
N GLY A 136 -2.16 -3.94 17.39
CA GLY A 136 -1.14 -4.20 18.39
C GLY A 136 -0.09 -5.24 18.00
N TYR A 137 0.93 -5.36 18.85
CA TYR A 137 2.01 -6.34 18.83
C TYR A 137 2.55 -6.52 20.26
N PRO A 138 2.92 -7.72 20.73
CA PRO A 138 3.17 -8.97 19.99
C PRO A 138 1.94 -9.79 19.62
N ALA A 139 0.86 -9.68 20.39
CA ALA A 139 -0.40 -10.34 20.09
C ALA A 139 -1.39 -9.31 19.54
N ALA A 140 -2.32 -9.79 18.71
CA ALA A 140 -3.48 -8.99 18.33
C ALA A 140 -4.31 -8.71 19.60
N ILE A 141 -4.77 -7.48 19.76
CA ILE A 141 -5.67 -7.08 20.83
C ILE A 141 -7.01 -6.65 20.23
N ASP A 142 -8.10 -6.98 20.93
CA ASP A 142 -9.46 -6.72 20.44
C ASP A 142 -9.82 -5.23 20.49
N ASP A 143 -9.33 -4.53 21.52
CA ASP A 143 -9.46 -3.08 21.67
C ASP A 143 -8.08 -2.46 21.88
N ALA A 144 -7.62 -1.72 20.87
CA ALA A 144 -6.34 -1.02 20.90
C ALA A 144 -6.43 0.43 21.39
N GLY A 145 -7.64 0.88 21.78
CA GLY A 145 -7.90 2.24 22.24
C GLY A 145 -7.90 3.28 21.12
N PHE A 146 -8.09 2.85 19.88
CA PHE A 146 -8.25 3.70 18.70
C PHE A 146 -9.19 3.04 17.68
N ASP A 147 -9.68 3.83 16.74
CA ASP A 147 -10.64 3.41 15.72
C ASP A 147 -9.98 2.53 14.63
N ASP A 148 -10.46 1.29 14.46
CA ASP A 148 -9.91 0.34 13.49
C ASP A 148 -10.34 0.67 12.06
N GLN A 149 -9.49 1.44 11.39
CA GLN A 149 -9.70 1.90 10.02
C GLN A 149 -9.17 0.92 8.95
N ARG A 150 -8.71 -0.29 9.31
CA ARG A 150 -8.26 -1.31 8.32
C ARG A 150 -9.37 -1.70 7.35
N ASN A 151 -10.62 -1.53 7.77
CA ASN A 151 -11.83 -1.82 7.01
C ASN A 151 -12.64 -0.57 6.64
N ASN A 152 -11.99 0.58 6.59
CA ASN A 152 -12.63 1.83 6.19
C ASN A 152 -13.41 1.65 4.88
N SER A 153 -14.65 2.14 4.83
CA SER A 153 -15.55 1.95 3.68
C SER A 153 -15.01 2.55 2.38
N TRP A 154 -14.26 3.65 2.45
CA TRP A 154 -13.63 4.25 1.29
C TRP A 154 -12.48 3.39 0.75
N LEU A 155 -11.65 2.82 1.64
CA LEU A 155 -10.62 1.85 1.26
C LEU A 155 -11.24 0.60 0.61
N LEU A 156 -12.22 -0.01 1.26
CA LEU A 156 -12.86 -1.23 0.75
C LEU A 156 -13.57 -0.97 -0.58
N GLY A 157 -14.34 0.11 -0.70
CA GLY A 157 -15.03 0.45 -1.94
C GLY A 157 -14.06 0.76 -3.08
N THR A 158 -12.90 1.34 -2.79
CA THR A 158 -11.84 1.56 -3.79
C THR A 158 -11.25 0.23 -4.27
N LEU A 159 -10.91 -0.68 -3.35
CA LEU A 159 -10.38 -2.00 -3.69
C LEU A 159 -11.41 -2.87 -4.44
N GLU A 160 -12.69 -2.75 -4.10
CA GLU A 160 -13.79 -3.45 -4.75
C GLU A 160 -13.94 -3.01 -6.21
N LYS A 161 -13.97 -1.70 -6.48
CA LYS A 161 -14.03 -1.15 -7.84
C LYS A 161 -12.85 -1.60 -8.71
N GLN A 162 -11.69 -1.81 -8.09
CA GLN A 162 -10.49 -2.33 -8.77
C GLN A 162 -10.47 -3.86 -8.93
N GLY A 163 -11.46 -4.59 -8.39
CA GLY A 163 -11.48 -6.06 -8.38
C GLY A 163 -10.45 -6.70 -7.46
N LYS A 164 -9.90 -5.95 -6.50
CA LYS A 164 -8.86 -6.39 -5.56
C LYS A 164 -9.40 -6.80 -4.20
N LEU A 165 -10.64 -6.43 -3.86
CA LEU A 165 -11.25 -6.84 -2.60
C LEU A 165 -11.64 -8.33 -2.61
N ARG A 166 -11.30 -9.02 -1.52
CA ARG A 166 -11.74 -10.38 -1.20
C ARG A 166 -12.46 -10.35 0.14
N PRO A 167 -13.70 -10.87 0.23
CA PRO A 167 -14.40 -10.99 1.49
C PRO A 167 -13.60 -11.85 2.46
#